data_AF-A0A6V8KIX1-F1
#
_entry.id   AF-A0A6V8KIX1-F1
#
_cell.length_a   1.000
_cell.length_b   1.000
_cell.length_c   1.000
_cell.angle_alpha   90.00
_cell.angle_beta   90.00
_cell.angle_gamma   90.00
#
_symmetry.space_group_name_H-M   'P 1'
#
loop_
_entity.id
_entity.type
_entity.pdbx_description
1 polymer ?
#
loop_
_entity_poly.entity_id
_entity_poly.type
_entity_poly.pdbx_seq_one_letter_code
_entity_poly.pdbx_strand_id
1 'polypeptide(L)'
;MVTPERDGEALTAAIVAAMRDARFPSGGPDYVATHGCATVLGDASEHAGLRAALGAGADTVASSVKPAVGHLVAAAGAVNVAVAALAVREDVVPPTLNLEDPDPRCAFDWVPGQARQIPVRRALALARGLHGQNVALALAGV
;
A
#
# COMPACT_ATOMS: atom_id res chain seq x y z
N MET A 1 11.69 19.03 9.06
CA MET A 1 11.16 17.87 8.32
C MET A 1 11.65 16.63 9.04
N VAL A 2 10.76 15.75 9.51
CA VAL A 2 11.17 14.48 10.14
C VAL A 2 11.48 13.50 9.02
N THR A 3 12.70 12.95 9.04
CA THR A 3 13.12 11.90 8.10
C THR A 3 12.28 10.65 8.34
N PRO A 4 11.73 9.99 7.29
CA PRO A 4 11.05 8.72 7.46
C PRO A 4 11.93 7.71 8.20
N GLU A 5 11.33 6.98 9.14
CA GLU A 5 11.99 5.89 9.85
C GLU A 5 12.42 4.81 8.84
N ARG A 6 13.64 4.31 8.98
CA ARG A 6 14.23 3.40 8.00
C ARG A 6 13.49 2.07 7.90
N ASP A 7 13.05 1.56 9.05
CA ASP A 7 12.57 0.18 9.18
C ASP A 7 11.03 0.07 9.14
N GLY A 8 10.33 1.21 9.05
CA GLY A 8 8.88 1.24 8.85
C GLY A 8 8.04 0.84 10.07
N GLU A 9 8.60 0.84 11.28
CA GLU A 9 7.94 0.37 12.51
C GLU A 9 6.59 1.06 12.77
N ALA A 10 6.53 2.38 12.67
CA ALA A 10 5.28 3.13 12.84
C ALA A 10 4.23 2.74 11.78
N LEU A 11 4.65 2.45 10.56
CA LEU A 11 3.75 1.96 9.50
C LEU A 11 3.27 0.54 9.79
N THR A 12 4.17 -0.35 10.24
CA THR A 12 3.80 -1.71 10.67
C THR A 12 2.73 -1.67 11.75
N ALA A 13 2.91 -0.85 12.78
CA ALA A 13 1.94 -0.69 13.85
C ALA A 13 0.58 -0.22 13.33
N ALA A 14 0.56 0.76 12.42
CA ALA A 14 -0.67 1.25 11.79
C ALA A 14 -1.39 0.15 10.98
N ILE A 15 -0.66 -0.60 10.17
CA ILE A 15 -1.21 -1.69 9.35
C ILE A 15 -1.80 -2.79 10.25
N VAL A 16 -1.05 -3.25 11.25
CA VAL A 16 -1.51 -4.27 12.20
C VAL A 16 -2.76 -3.80 12.96
N ALA A 17 -2.78 -2.55 13.41
CA ALA A 17 -3.93 -1.98 14.10
C ALA A 17 -5.18 -1.95 13.20
N ALA A 18 -5.04 -1.50 11.94
CA ALA A 18 -6.14 -1.44 10.99
C ALA A 18 -6.70 -2.83 10.64
N MET A 19 -5.82 -3.81 10.37
CA MET A 19 -6.24 -5.19 10.10
C MET A 19 -6.94 -5.83 11.31
N ARG A 20 -6.45 -5.56 12.52
CA ARG A 20 -7.07 -6.04 13.76
C ARG A 20 -8.45 -5.43 13.97
N ASP A 21 -8.59 -4.12 13.76
CA ASP A 21 -9.87 -3.40 13.89
C ASP A 21 -10.92 -3.96 12.92
N ALA A 22 -10.52 -4.18 11.67
CA ALA A 22 -11.35 -4.80 10.63
C ALA A 22 -11.52 -6.33 10.76
N ARG A 23 -10.88 -6.97 11.75
CA ARG A 23 -10.88 -8.43 11.97
C ARG A 23 -10.46 -9.24 10.73
N PHE A 24 -9.44 -8.78 10.01
CA PHE A 24 -8.87 -9.55 8.90
C PHE A 24 -8.35 -10.91 9.40
N PRO A 25 -8.60 -12.01 8.66
CA PRO A 25 -8.04 -13.31 9.02
C PRO A 25 -6.53 -13.33 8.75
N SER A 26 -5.84 -14.36 9.24
CA SER A 26 -4.37 -14.49 9.22
C SER A 26 -3.69 -14.38 7.85
N GLY A 27 -4.44 -14.47 6.74
CA GLY A 27 -3.92 -14.38 5.38
C GLY A 27 -3.67 -12.97 4.83
N GLY A 28 -3.78 -11.91 5.64
CA GLY A 28 -3.49 -10.52 5.20
C GLY A 28 -4.49 -9.97 4.16
N PRO A 29 -4.24 -8.78 3.57
CA PRO A 29 -5.04 -8.25 2.47
C PRO A 29 -4.69 -8.91 1.13
N ASP A 30 -5.63 -8.89 0.19
CA ASP A 30 -5.38 -9.32 -1.20
C ASP A 30 -4.67 -8.19 -1.97
N TYR A 31 -5.00 -6.93 -1.65
CA TYR A 31 -4.46 -5.75 -2.32
C TYR A 31 -4.05 -4.62 -1.36
N VAL A 32 -2.99 -3.87 -1.70
CA VAL A 32 -2.58 -2.64 -0.99
C VAL A 32 -2.44 -1.48 -1.97
N ALA A 33 -3.26 -0.44 -1.78
CA ALA A 33 -3.03 0.88 -2.37
C ALA A 33 -2.00 1.64 -1.51
N THR A 34 -0.75 1.69 -1.99
CA THR A 34 0.40 2.15 -1.19
C THR A 34 0.47 3.68 -1.09
N HIS A 35 1.27 4.18 -0.14
CA HIS A 35 1.68 5.57 -0.18
C HIS A 35 2.62 5.84 -1.36
N GLY A 36 3.61 5.00 -1.64
CA GLY A 36 4.41 4.95 -2.86
C GLY A 36 4.75 6.31 -3.46
N CYS A 37 5.58 7.09 -2.77
CA CYS A 37 5.88 8.47 -3.12
C CYS A 37 7.11 8.64 -4.02
N ALA A 38 7.67 7.54 -4.53
CA ALA A 38 8.82 7.52 -5.43
C ALA A 38 10.09 8.14 -4.82
N THR A 39 10.23 8.05 -3.49
CA THR A 39 11.47 8.47 -2.81
C THR A 39 12.22 7.23 -2.34
N VAL A 40 13.54 7.23 -2.54
CA VAL A 40 14.40 6.07 -2.22
C VAL A 40 14.19 5.59 -0.78
N LEU A 41 14.20 6.51 0.18
CA LEU A 41 14.00 6.16 1.59
C LEU A 41 12.53 5.83 1.90
N GLY A 42 11.59 6.58 1.30
CA GLY A 42 10.18 6.38 1.55
C GLY A 42 9.71 5.01 1.10
N ASP A 43 10.00 4.62 -0.13
CA ASP A 43 9.51 3.37 -0.69
C ASP A 43 10.18 2.16 -0.02
N ALA A 44 11.48 2.26 0.31
CA ALA A 44 12.17 1.23 1.09
C ALA A 44 11.58 1.06 2.52
N SER A 45 11.29 2.17 3.19
CA SER A 45 10.64 2.18 4.52
C SER A 45 9.22 1.61 4.46
N GLU A 46 8.45 1.94 3.41
CA GLU A 46 7.12 1.38 3.21
C GLU A 46 7.16 -0.12 2.94
N HIS A 47 8.10 -0.57 2.10
CA HIS A 47 8.34 -1.98 1.87
C HIS A 47 8.67 -2.73 3.16
N ALA A 48 9.60 -2.22 3.96
CA ALA A 48 9.97 -2.81 5.24
C ALA A 48 8.77 -2.91 6.19
N GLY A 49 7.98 -1.84 6.29
CA GLY A 49 6.79 -1.81 7.13
C GLY A 49 5.71 -2.82 6.71
N LEU A 50 5.47 -2.94 5.39
CA LEU A 50 4.57 -3.94 4.80
C LEU A 50 5.04 -5.37 5.07
N ARG A 51 6.33 -5.66 4.83
CA ARG A 51 6.92 -6.97 5.09
C ARG A 51 6.81 -7.39 6.55
N ALA A 52 7.08 -6.46 7.46
CA ALA A 52 6.98 -6.72 8.90
C ALA A 52 5.52 -6.95 9.34
N ALA A 53 4.55 -6.23 8.75
CA ALA A 53 3.14 -6.35 9.10
C ALA A 53 2.46 -7.60 8.52
N LEU A 54 2.80 -7.97 7.28
CA LEU A 54 2.14 -9.03 6.53
C LEU A 54 2.87 -10.38 6.61
N GLY A 55 4.13 -10.36 7.04
CA GLY A 55 4.99 -11.55 7.10
C GLY A 55 5.65 -11.89 5.77
N ALA A 56 6.61 -12.81 5.83
CA ALA A 56 7.31 -13.29 4.64
C ALA A 56 6.43 -14.23 3.82
N GLY A 57 6.13 -13.88 2.57
CA GLY A 57 5.38 -14.75 1.65
C GLY A 57 3.87 -14.51 1.62
N ALA A 58 3.39 -13.34 2.05
CA ALA A 58 2.03 -12.94 1.77
C ALA A 58 1.82 -12.80 0.25
N ASP A 59 0.80 -13.45 -0.30
CA ASP A 59 0.35 -13.34 -1.70
C ASP A 59 -0.36 -11.99 -1.97
N THR A 60 0.06 -10.94 -1.28
CA THR A 60 -0.51 -9.61 -1.37
C THR A 60 0.06 -8.88 -2.58
N VAL A 61 -0.83 -8.32 -3.40
CA VAL A 61 -0.48 -7.44 -4.50
C VAL A 61 -0.51 -5.99 -4.02
N ALA A 62 0.39 -5.15 -4.50
CA ALA A 62 0.46 -3.74 -4.10
C ALA A 62 0.66 -2.83 -5.32
N SER A 63 0.17 -1.59 -5.27
CA SER A 63 0.50 -0.61 -6.33
C SER A 63 0.45 0.83 -5.82
N SER A 64 1.11 1.73 -6.55
CA SER A 64 0.97 3.19 -6.38
C SER A 64 0.35 3.82 -7.62
N VAL A 65 -0.71 4.61 -7.42
CA VAL A 65 -1.35 5.39 -8.48
C VAL A 65 -0.74 6.78 -8.69
N LYS A 66 0.21 7.20 -7.84
CA LYS A 66 0.83 8.53 -7.92
C LYS A 66 1.56 8.79 -9.24
N PRO A 67 2.18 7.80 -9.90
CA PRO A 67 2.71 7.99 -11.25
C PRO A 67 1.65 8.43 -12.28
N ALA A 68 0.36 8.14 -12.07
CA ALA A 68 -0.72 8.55 -12.96
C ALA A 68 -1.32 9.93 -12.61
N VAL A 69 -1.48 10.22 -11.32
CA VAL A 69 -2.24 11.40 -10.85
C VAL A 69 -1.40 12.44 -10.10
N GLY A 70 -0.11 12.18 -9.91
CA GLY A 70 0.77 12.99 -9.08
C GLY A 70 0.57 12.78 -7.57
N HIS A 71 1.44 13.40 -6.76
CA HIS A 71 1.30 13.36 -5.30
C HIS A 71 0.42 14.53 -4.82
N LEU A 72 -0.88 14.25 -4.63
CA LEU A 72 -1.89 15.25 -4.24
C LEU A 72 -1.85 15.67 -2.75
N VAL A 73 -0.71 15.52 -2.09
CA VAL A 73 -0.48 15.90 -0.68
C VAL A 73 -1.60 15.39 0.23
N ALA A 74 -2.40 16.28 0.83
CA ALA A 74 -3.47 15.93 1.77
C ALA A 74 -4.58 15.09 1.13
N ALA A 75 -4.83 15.25 -0.17
CA ALA A 75 -5.84 14.47 -0.89
C ALA A 75 -5.34 13.08 -1.30
N ALA A 76 -4.02 12.81 -1.25
CA ALA A 76 -3.47 11.54 -1.71
C ALA A 76 -4.01 10.32 -0.94
N GLY A 77 -4.27 10.47 0.37
CA GLY A 77 -4.88 9.41 1.17
C GLY A 77 -6.31 9.08 0.72
N ALA A 78 -7.13 10.09 0.45
CA ALA A 78 -8.50 9.90 -0.03
C ALA A 78 -8.54 9.19 -1.40
N VAL A 79 -7.61 9.54 -2.30
CA VAL A 79 -7.45 8.84 -3.58
C VAL A 79 -7.06 7.38 -3.37
N ASN A 80 -6.12 7.10 -2.47
CA ASN A 80 -5.71 5.72 -2.16
C ASN A 80 -6.90 4.89 -1.61
N VAL A 81 -7.76 5.49 -0.78
CA VAL A 81 -8.99 4.85 -0.28
C VAL A 81 -9.97 4.58 -1.42
N ALA A 82 -10.22 5.57 -2.29
CA ALA A 82 -11.10 5.39 -3.44
C ALA A 82 -10.60 4.26 -4.37
N VAL A 83 -9.30 4.20 -4.61
CA VAL A 83 -8.66 3.13 -5.40
C VAL A 83 -8.84 1.77 -4.73
N ALA A 84 -8.59 1.65 -3.43
CA ALA A 84 -8.76 0.40 -2.71
C ALA A 84 -10.23 -0.08 -2.72
N ALA A 85 -11.19 0.85 -2.55
CA ALA A 85 -12.61 0.55 -2.63
C ALA A 85 -13.03 0.08 -4.04
N LEU A 86 -12.52 0.73 -5.09
CA LEU A 86 -12.75 0.31 -6.48
C LEU A 86 -12.12 -1.04 -6.77
N ALA A 87 -10.93 -1.33 -6.25
CA ALA A 87 -10.28 -2.62 -6.42
C ALA A 87 -11.13 -3.75 -5.83
N VAL A 88 -11.67 -3.56 -4.61
CA VAL A 88 -12.60 -4.49 -3.97
C VAL A 88 -13.89 -4.66 -4.76
N ARG A 89 -14.42 -3.58 -5.35
CA ARG A 89 -15.69 -3.61 -6.06
C ARG A 89 -15.60 -4.26 -7.44
N GLU A 90 -14.50 -4.02 -8.15
CA GLU A 90 -14.34 -4.35 -9.56
C GLU A 90 -13.47 -5.58 -9.80
N ASP A 91 -12.83 -6.14 -8.76
CA ASP A 91 -11.81 -7.20 -8.88
C ASP A 91 -10.68 -6.80 -9.85
N VAL A 92 -10.27 -5.53 -9.81
CA VAL A 92 -9.19 -4.98 -10.64
C VAL A 92 -8.23 -4.16 -9.80
N VAL A 93 -6.95 -4.51 -9.83
CA VAL A 93 -5.88 -3.71 -9.23
C VAL A 93 -5.21 -2.82 -10.28
N PRO A 94 -5.04 -1.51 -10.01
CA PRO A 94 -4.39 -0.61 -10.95
C PRO A 94 -2.88 -0.86 -11.03
N PRO A 95 -2.23 -0.42 -12.11
CA PRO A 95 -0.80 -0.54 -12.24
C PRO A 95 -0.05 0.54 -11.46
N THR A 96 1.17 0.20 -11.07
CA THR A 96 2.22 1.21 -10.85
C THR A 96 2.82 1.58 -12.20
N LEU A 97 2.42 2.72 -12.75
CA LEU A 97 2.97 3.22 -14.01
C LEU A 97 4.44 3.64 -13.85
N ASN A 98 5.18 3.62 -14.96
CA ASN A 98 6.60 4.01 -15.04
C ASN A 98 7.55 3.15 -14.17
N LEU A 99 7.11 1.97 -13.73
CA LEU A 99 7.95 1.02 -13.00
C LEU A 99 8.61 0.04 -13.98
N GLU A 100 9.87 0.33 -14.35
CA GLU A 100 10.64 -0.46 -15.32
C GLU A 100 11.68 -1.37 -14.65
N ASP A 101 12.46 -0.82 -13.71
CA ASP A 101 13.52 -1.52 -12.98
C ASP A 101 13.23 -1.47 -11.46
N PRO A 102 12.34 -2.32 -10.94
CA PRO A 102 11.99 -2.33 -9.54
C PRO A 102 13.19 -2.74 -8.68
N ASP A 103 13.43 -2.00 -7.59
CA ASP A 103 14.52 -2.31 -6.66
C ASP A 103 14.35 -3.74 -6.09
N PRO A 104 15.35 -4.64 -6.25
CA PRO A 104 15.27 -6.01 -5.73
C PRO A 104 15.08 -6.09 -4.21
N ARG A 105 15.44 -5.03 -3.47
CA ARG A 105 15.21 -4.93 -2.02
C ARG A 105 13.74 -4.70 -1.67
N CYS A 106 12.93 -4.28 -2.65
CA CYS A 106 11.50 -4.04 -2.52
C CYS A 106 10.72 -5.15 -3.25
N ALA A 107 10.78 -6.39 -2.74
CA ALA A 107 10.15 -7.54 -3.38
C ALA A 107 8.66 -7.69 -3.00
N PHE A 108 7.78 -6.92 -3.64
CA PHE A 108 6.33 -7.20 -3.76
C PHE A 108 5.94 -7.28 -5.23
N ASP A 109 4.78 -7.88 -5.51
CA ASP A 109 4.13 -7.69 -6.79
C ASP A 109 3.54 -6.27 -6.87
N TRP A 110 4.27 -5.38 -7.53
CA TRP A 110 3.93 -3.95 -7.64
C TRP A 110 2.99 -3.61 -8.82
N VAL A 111 2.53 -4.61 -9.57
CA VAL A 111 1.67 -4.44 -10.75
C VAL A 111 2.28 -3.46 -11.78
N PRO A 112 3.43 -3.76 -12.40
CA PRO A 112 4.09 -2.83 -13.31
C PRO A 112 3.27 -2.62 -14.60
N GLY A 113 3.04 -1.37 -14.99
CA GLY A 113 2.61 -0.96 -16.32
C GLY A 113 1.15 -1.22 -16.71
N GLN A 114 0.59 -2.40 -16.39
CA GLN A 114 -0.77 -2.78 -16.80
C GLN A 114 -1.63 -3.24 -15.61
N ALA A 115 -2.88 -2.76 -15.56
CA ALA A 115 -3.85 -3.20 -14.57
C ALA A 115 -4.07 -4.71 -14.63
N ARG A 116 -4.41 -5.32 -13.50
CA ARG A 116 -4.63 -6.77 -13.42
C ARG A 116 -5.99 -7.07 -12.82
N GLN A 117 -6.72 -8.00 -13.44
CA GLN A 117 -7.97 -8.51 -12.92
C GLN A 117 -7.69 -9.68 -11.97
N ILE A 118 -7.98 -9.49 -10.68
CA ILE A 118 -7.80 -10.49 -9.62
C ILE A 118 -8.94 -10.35 -8.61
N PRO A 119 -9.41 -11.43 -7.98
CA PRO A 119 -10.37 -11.30 -6.88
C PRO A 119 -9.78 -10.47 -5.72
N VAL A 120 -10.47 -9.42 -5.29
CA VAL A 120 -10.05 -8.56 -4.17
C VAL A 120 -11.16 -8.52 -3.12
N ARG A 121 -11.03 -9.30 -2.05
CA ARG A 121 -11.99 -9.28 -0.94
C ARG A 121 -11.57 -8.31 0.15
N ARG A 122 -10.27 -8.09 0.31
CA ARG A 122 -9.67 -7.31 1.39
C ARG A 122 -8.59 -6.42 0.82
N ALA A 123 -8.69 -5.12 1.11
CA ALA A 123 -7.70 -4.15 0.68
C ALA A 123 -7.23 -3.28 1.84
N LEU A 124 -5.99 -2.79 1.74
CA LEU A 124 -5.49 -1.69 2.57
C LEU A 124 -5.28 -0.45 1.70
N ALA A 125 -5.57 0.71 2.27
CA ALA A 125 -5.15 2.00 1.74
C ALA A 125 -4.18 2.66 2.73
N LEU A 126 -2.99 3.00 2.25
CA LEU A 126 -1.94 3.61 3.07
C LEU A 126 -1.80 5.10 2.77
N ALA A 127 -1.53 5.90 3.81
CA ALA A 127 -1.17 7.30 3.67
C ALA A 127 -0.10 7.67 4.70
N ARG A 128 0.91 8.40 4.26
CA ARG A 128 1.99 8.90 5.10
C ARG A 128 2.14 10.40 4.94
N GLY A 129 2.32 11.08 6.06
CA GLY A 129 2.34 12.53 6.12
C GLY A 129 3.65 13.08 6.65
N LEU A 130 3.77 14.40 6.61
CA LEU A 130 4.87 15.11 7.26
C LEU A 130 4.81 14.88 8.78
N HIS A 131 5.97 14.96 9.44
CA HIS A 131 6.10 14.79 10.90
C HIS A 131 5.76 13.38 11.44
N GLY A 132 5.99 12.33 10.64
CA GLY A 132 5.93 10.95 11.11
C GLY A 132 4.53 10.34 11.14
N GLN A 133 3.55 10.96 10.48
CA GLN A 133 2.19 10.44 10.40
C GLN A 133 2.14 9.19 9.52
N ASN A 134 1.63 8.08 10.07
CA ASN A 134 1.40 6.82 9.36
C ASN A 134 -0.05 6.39 9.56
N VAL A 135 -0.76 6.18 8.46
CA VAL A 135 -2.17 5.80 8.44
C VAL A 135 -2.37 4.60 7.54
N ALA A 136 -3.14 3.63 8.03
CA ALA A 136 -3.64 2.50 7.25
C ALA A 136 -5.16 2.41 7.46
N LEU A 137 -5.89 2.21 6.37
CA LEU A 137 -7.33 1.92 6.40
C LEU A 137 -7.58 0.56 5.78
N ALA A 138 -8.33 -0.29 6.48
CA ALA A 138 -8.73 -1.60 6.00
C ALA A 138 -10.14 -1.55 5.39
N LEU A 139 -10.30 -2.13 4.21
CA LEU A 139 -11.56 -2.24 3.48
C LEU A 139 -11.83 -3.70 3.15
N ALA A 140 -13.08 -4.14 3.27
CA ALA A 140 -13.49 -5.48 2.87
C ALA A 140 -14.77 -5.41 2.03
N GLY A 141 -14.87 -6.29 1.04
CA GLY A 141 -16.10 -6.53 0.29
C GLY A 141 -17.16 -7.15 1.20
N VAL A 142 -18.43 -6.84 0.94
CA VAL A 142 -19.59 -7.36 1.68
C VAL A 142 -20.13 -8.61 1.01
#